data_AF-A0A1G4ATD1-F1
#
_entry.id   AF-A0A1G4ATD1-F1
#
_cell.length_a   1.000
_cell.length_b   1.000
_cell.length_c   1.000
_cell.angle_alpha   90.00
_cell.angle_beta   90.00
_cell.angle_gamma   90.00
#
_symmetry.space_group_name_H-M   'P 1'
#
loop_
_entity.id
_entity.type
_entity.pdbx_description
1 polymer ?
#
loop_
_entity_poly.entity_id
_entity_poly.type
_entity_poly.pdbx_seq_one_letter_code
_entity_poly.pdbx_strand_id
1 'polypeptide(L)'
;MSTSAVAKKLVVCGGNGFLGSRICKYAVARGWDVTSISRSGEPKWSAVTSSPSPPQWSHKVSWERADMLSPVTYAPLLKGADFVVHSMGILLEADYKGVVSGQESPISGLQKAFAPVKDRGVDPLKTSAEEGGDLKPPNPKDQFSYEIMNRDSAIALAKQASAEEAKAFVYVSAAGGAPVLPARYITTKREAESTIASEFPRMRGIFPRPPFMYDSSRKFTLPLAAMTGAGALFNRLTGGVLGGFMGASGVKPLPVETVAEAVVEALDDVKVQGPIEVPELEELATKGWRKTML
;
A
#
# COMPACT_ATOMS: atom_id res chain seq x y z
N MET A 1 -4.32 -12.28 -39.75
CA MET A 1 -4.48 -12.85 -38.40
C MET A 1 -3.95 -11.82 -37.42
N SER A 2 -4.81 -11.16 -36.65
CA SER A 2 -4.37 -10.17 -35.66
C SER A 2 -3.78 -10.94 -34.48
N THR A 3 -2.48 -10.83 -34.26
CA THR A 3 -1.81 -11.38 -33.08
C THR A 3 -2.36 -10.65 -31.87
N SER A 4 -3.27 -11.27 -31.13
CA SER A 4 -3.69 -10.78 -29.82
C SER A 4 -2.44 -10.65 -28.96
N ALA A 5 -2.06 -9.42 -28.60
CA ALA A 5 -0.98 -9.21 -27.66
C ALA A 5 -1.29 -9.97 -26.37
N VAL A 6 -0.30 -10.66 -25.82
CA VAL A 6 -0.46 -11.38 -24.53
C VAL A 6 -0.78 -10.34 -23.46
N ALA A 7 -1.88 -10.55 -22.75
CA ALA A 7 -2.28 -9.67 -21.66
C ALA A 7 -1.22 -9.69 -20.54
N LYS A 8 -0.88 -8.51 -20.02
CA LYS A 8 0.05 -8.38 -18.89
C LYS A 8 -0.58 -9.00 -17.64
N LYS A 9 0.22 -9.70 -16.84
CA LYS A 9 -0.21 -10.35 -15.60
C LYS A 9 0.17 -9.53 -14.38
N LEU A 10 -0.82 -9.15 -13.58
CA LEU A 10 -0.66 -8.38 -12.35
C LEU A 10 -1.15 -9.17 -11.14
N VAL A 11 -0.30 -9.29 -10.12
CA VAL A 11 -0.69 -9.80 -8.81
C VAL A 11 -0.75 -8.66 -7.79
N VAL A 12 -1.88 -8.50 -7.10
CA VAL A 12 -2.09 -7.45 -6.09
C VAL A 12 -2.29 -8.08 -4.71
N CYS A 13 -1.26 -8.06 -3.88
CA CYS A 13 -1.31 -8.43 -2.47
C CYS A 13 -1.97 -7.31 -1.66
N GLY A 14 -3.08 -7.62 -1.00
CA GLY A 14 -3.99 -6.63 -0.42
C GLY A 14 -5.03 -6.10 -1.41
N GLY A 15 -5.25 -6.79 -2.54
CA GLY A 15 -6.16 -6.37 -3.61
C GLY A 15 -7.63 -6.25 -3.21
N ASN A 16 -8.03 -6.79 -2.05
CA ASN A 16 -9.38 -6.62 -1.52
C ASN A 16 -9.56 -5.44 -0.56
N GLY A 17 -8.48 -4.67 -0.34
CA GLY A 17 -8.46 -3.49 0.51
C GLY A 17 -8.93 -2.21 -0.16
N PHE A 18 -8.69 -1.08 0.51
CA PHE A 18 -9.13 0.24 0.04
C PHE A 18 -8.50 0.63 -1.29
N LEU A 19 -7.16 0.68 -1.33
CA LEU A 19 -6.39 1.03 -2.52
C LEU A 19 -6.27 -0.16 -3.48
N GLY A 20 -5.94 -1.34 -2.95
CA GLY A 20 -5.71 -2.54 -3.77
C GLY A 20 -6.86 -2.87 -4.71
N SER A 21 -8.11 -2.70 -4.27
CA SER A 21 -9.29 -2.94 -5.12
C SER A 21 -9.40 -1.97 -6.30
N ARG A 22 -8.97 -0.71 -6.13
CA ARG A 22 -8.91 0.26 -7.23
C ARG A 22 -7.76 -0.05 -8.16
N ILE A 23 -6.63 -0.52 -7.66
CA ILE A 23 -5.53 -0.97 -8.52
C ILE A 23 -6.02 -2.12 -9.40
N CYS A 24 -6.73 -3.11 -8.84
CA CYS A 24 -7.36 -4.18 -9.62
C CYS A 24 -8.34 -3.64 -10.68
N LYS A 25 -9.24 -2.72 -10.29
CA LYS A 25 -10.19 -2.06 -11.20
C LYS A 25 -9.50 -1.42 -12.40
N TYR A 26 -8.48 -0.60 -12.17
CA TYR A 26 -7.77 0.12 -13.23
C TYR A 26 -6.91 -0.82 -14.10
N ALA A 27 -6.32 -1.86 -13.53
CA ALA A 27 -5.58 -2.87 -14.30
C ALA A 27 -6.49 -3.70 -15.20
N VAL A 28 -7.66 -4.13 -14.70
CA VAL A 28 -8.68 -4.80 -15.52
C VAL A 28 -9.15 -3.90 -16.66
N ALA A 29 -9.32 -2.60 -16.42
CA ALA A 29 -9.71 -1.64 -17.46
C ALA A 29 -8.64 -1.51 -18.56
N ARG A 30 -7.37 -1.80 -18.27
CA ARG A 30 -6.26 -1.89 -19.25
C ARG A 30 -6.20 -3.25 -19.97
N GLY A 31 -7.13 -4.17 -19.69
CA GLY A 31 -7.13 -5.52 -20.26
C GLY A 31 -6.06 -6.44 -19.68
N TRP A 32 -5.55 -6.14 -18.48
CA TRP A 32 -4.58 -7.00 -17.80
C TRP A 32 -5.28 -8.20 -17.15
N ASP A 33 -4.55 -9.30 -17.04
CA ASP A 33 -4.93 -10.47 -16.24
C ASP A 33 -4.57 -10.18 -14.78
N VAL A 34 -5.57 -10.13 -13.90
CA VAL A 34 -5.42 -9.61 -12.53
C VAL A 34 -5.78 -10.66 -11.50
N THR A 35 -4.81 -10.98 -10.64
CA THR A 35 -5.00 -11.82 -9.46
C THR A 35 -4.87 -10.95 -8.21
N SER A 36 -5.90 -10.92 -7.38
CA SER A 36 -5.86 -10.29 -6.05
C SER A 36 -5.61 -11.36 -4.99
N ILE A 37 -4.64 -11.12 -4.11
CA ILE A 37 -4.33 -12.00 -2.98
C ILE A 37 -4.69 -11.30 -1.67
N SER A 38 -5.43 -11.99 -0.80
CA SER A 38 -5.72 -11.53 0.56
C SER A 38 -6.13 -12.67 1.48
N ARG A 39 -6.16 -12.43 2.80
CA ARG A 39 -6.60 -13.45 3.78
C ARG A 39 -8.04 -13.92 3.57
N SER A 40 -8.93 -13.03 3.11
CA SER A 40 -10.36 -13.34 2.97
C SER A 40 -10.79 -13.64 1.54
N GLY A 41 -9.93 -13.45 0.54
CA GLY A 41 -10.28 -13.57 -0.88
C GLY A 41 -11.06 -12.34 -1.35
N GLU A 42 -12.23 -12.56 -1.95
CA GLU A 42 -13.08 -11.50 -2.48
C GLU A 42 -13.38 -10.39 -1.44
N PRO A 43 -13.45 -9.11 -1.87
CA PRO A 43 -13.72 -8.00 -0.95
C PRO A 43 -15.12 -8.09 -0.36
N LYS A 44 -15.26 -7.64 0.89
CA LYS A 44 -16.57 -7.25 1.42
C LYS A 44 -16.97 -5.93 0.75
N TRP A 45 -17.77 -6.01 -0.32
CA TRP A 45 -18.06 -4.87 -1.20
C TRP A 45 -18.56 -3.62 -0.46
N SER A 46 -19.39 -3.78 0.56
CA SER A 46 -19.85 -2.67 1.41
C SER A 46 -18.75 -1.91 2.17
N ALA A 47 -17.56 -2.51 2.33
CA ALA A 47 -16.41 -1.86 2.97
C ALA A 47 -15.48 -1.14 1.98
N VAL A 48 -15.72 -1.35 0.69
CA VAL A 48 -14.81 -0.94 -0.39
C VAL A 48 -15.54 0.01 -1.35
N THR A 49 -16.78 -0.30 -1.75
CA THR A 49 -17.60 0.50 -2.65
C THR A 49 -18.81 1.07 -1.91
N SER A 50 -19.54 1.97 -2.57
CA SER A 50 -20.80 2.52 -2.04
C SER A 50 -21.98 1.54 -2.10
N SER A 51 -21.79 0.36 -2.69
CA SER A 51 -22.83 -0.67 -2.87
C SER A 51 -22.40 -2.00 -2.24
N PRO A 52 -23.32 -2.77 -1.63
CA PRO A 52 -23.00 -4.13 -1.19
C PRO A 52 -22.84 -5.13 -2.36
N SER A 53 -23.25 -4.76 -3.58
CA SER A 53 -23.15 -5.62 -4.77
C SER A 53 -21.76 -5.55 -5.42
N PRO A 54 -21.22 -6.67 -5.93
CA PRO A 54 -19.99 -6.65 -6.73
C PRO A 54 -20.15 -5.75 -7.97
N PRO A 55 -19.19 -4.85 -8.26
CA PRO A 55 -19.20 -4.09 -9.50
C PRO A 55 -18.78 -4.98 -10.68
N GLN A 56 -19.29 -4.72 -11.89
CA GLN A 56 -19.07 -5.62 -13.04
C GLN A 56 -17.59 -5.95 -13.35
N TRP A 57 -16.68 -4.99 -13.13
CA TRP A 57 -15.24 -5.22 -13.37
C TRP A 57 -14.64 -6.27 -12.43
N SER A 58 -15.23 -6.50 -11.25
CA SER A 58 -14.66 -7.43 -10.26
C SER A 58 -14.74 -8.89 -10.69
N HIS A 59 -15.66 -9.22 -11.60
CA HIS A 59 -15.77 -10.57 -12.19
C HIS A 59 -14.61 -10.91 -13.12
N LYS A 60 -13.79 -9.93 -13.50
CA LYS A 60 -12.56 -10.11 -14.29
C LYS A 60 -11.31 -10.22 -13.42
N VAL A 61 -11.46 -10.23 -12.10
CA VAL A 61 -10.36 -10.38 -11.14
C VAL A 61 -10.46 -11.76 -10.50
N SER A 62 -9.34 -12.49 -10.47
CA SER A 62 -9.22 -13.73 -9.70
C SER A 62 -8.95 -13.38 -8.23
N TRP A 63 -9.85 -13.77 -7.33
CA TRP A 63 -9.78 -13.41 -5.91
C TRP A 63 -9.28 -14.58 -5.07
N GLU A 64 -7.98 -14.59 -4.78
CA GLU A 64 -7.30 -15.70 -4.11
C GLU A 64 -7.15 -15.48 -2.60
N ARG A 65 -7.27 -16.59 -1.86
CA ARG A 65 -7.03 -16.65 -0.42
C ARG A 65 -5.61 -17.08 -0.12
N ALA A 66 -4.85 -16.21 0.54
CA ALA A 66 -3.52 -16.54 1.06
C ALA A 66 -3.18 -15.69 2.28
N ASP A 67 -2.19 -16.15 3.05
CA ASP A 67 -1.63 -15.40 4.17
C ASP A 67 -0.27 -14.82 3.77
N MET A 68 -0.16 -13.50 3.81
CA MET A 68 1.06 -12.80 3.44
C MET A 68 2.19 -12.96 4.46
N LEU A 69 1.90 -13.52 5.62
CA LEU A 69 2.90 -13.95 6.59
C LEU A 69 3.34 -15.40 6.38
N SER A 70 2.80 -16.10 5.38
CA SER A 70 3.13 -17.47 5.04
C SER A 70 3.41 -17.59 3.53
N PRO A 71 4.67 -17.41 3.10
CA PRO A 71 5.07 -17.41 1.69
C PRO A 71 4.58 -18.61 0.88
N VAL A 72 4.56 -19.81 1.48
CA VAL A 72 4.06 -21.03 0.84
C VAL A 72 2.63 -20.90 0.32
N THR A 73 1.80 -20.04 0.94
CA THR A 73 0.40 -19.86 0.56
C THR A 73 0.20 -18.95 -0.65
N TYR A 74 1.16 -18.07 -0.97
CA TYR A 74 1.01 -17.11 -2.07
C TYR A 74 2.08 -17.23 -3.16
N ALA A 75 3.26 -17.81 -2.89
CA ALA A 75 4.33 -17.92 -3.87
C ALA A 75 3.90 -18.60 -5.18
N PRO A 76 3.12 -19.71 -5.16
CA PRO A 76 2.64 -20.33 -6.40
C PRO A 76 1.77 -19.40 -7.28
N LEU A 77 1.12 -18.40 -6.68
CA LEU A 77 0.26 -17.43 -7.37
C LEU A 77 1.05 -16.33 -8.09
N LEU A 78 2.36 -16.22 -7.83
CA LEU A 78 3.25 -15.25 -8.48
C LEU A 78 3.81 -15.75 -9.81
N LYS A 79 3.63 -17.04 -10.13
CA LYS A 79 4.24 -17.67 -11.30
C LYS A 79 3.84 -16.98 -12.60
N GLY A 80 4.84 -16.46 -13.30
CA GLY A 80 4.65 -15.76 -14.57
C GLY A 80 3.96 -14.40 -14.44
N ALA A 81 3.94 -13.80 -13.25
CA ALA A 81 3.48 -12.43 -13.08
C ALA A 81 4.46 -11.46 -13.75
N ASP A 82 3.95 -10.53 -14.56
CA ASP A 82 4.76 -9.41 -15.05
C ASP A 82 5.01 -8.41 -13.91
N PHE A 83 3.98 -8.17 -13.11
CA PHE A 83 3.96 -7.14 -12.08
C PHE A 83 3.40 -7.67 -10.76
N VAL A 84 3.99 -7.23 -9.65
CA VAL A 84 3.51 -7.55 -8.30
C VAL A 84 3.35 -6.26 -7.50
N VAL A 85 2.23 -6.12 -6.79
CA VAL A 85 1.91 -4.97 -5.94
C VAL A 85 1.72 -5.43 -4.50
N HIS A 86 2.49 -4.84 -3.59
CA HIS A 86 2.22 -4.87 -2.15
C HIS A 86 1.45 -3.62 -1.74
N SER A 87 0.16 -3.77 -1.45
CA SER A 87 -0.75 -2.67 -1.05
C SER A 87 -1.21 -2.76 0.40
N MET A 88 -0.56 -3.60 1.20
CA MET A 88 -0.93 -3.81 2.58
C MET A 88 -0.22 -2.83 3.51
N GLY A 89 -0.84 -2.60 4.65
CA GLY A 89 -0.21 -1.94 5.77
C GLY A 89 -1.21 -1.70 6.89
N ILE A 90 -0.68 -1.45 8.07
CA ILE A 90 -1.45 -1.00 9.22
C ILE A 90 -1.06 0.44 9.54
N LEU A 91 -2.07 1.28 9.80
CA LEU A 91 -1.84 2.66 10.23
C LEU A 91 -1.59 2.75 11.74
N LEU A 92 -2.27 1.91 12.53
CA LEU A 92 -2.18 1.87 13.98
C LEU A 92 -1.99 0.42 14.43
N GLU A 93 -0.97 0.20 15.26
CA GLU A 93 -0.75 -1.08 15.94
C GLU A 93 -1.85 -1.33 16.99
N ALA A 94 -1.99 -2.59 17.41
CA ALA A 94 -2.98 -2.98 18.41
C ALA A 94 -2.84 -2.18 19.72
N ASP A 95 -1.62 -1.84 20.12
CA ASP A 95 -1.33 -1.09 21.35
C ASP A 95 -1.88 0.35 21.29
N TYR A 96 -2.00 0.93 20.10
CA TYR A 96 -2.54 2.29 19.91
C TYR A 96 -4.08 2.31 19.96
N LYS A 97 -4.74 1.16 19.71
CA LYS A 97 -6.21 1.09 19.71
C LYS A 97 -6.81 1.28 21.10
N GLY A 98 -6.09 0.87 22.17
CA GLY A 98 -6.52 1.11 23.55
C GLY A 98 -6.63 2.60 23.91
N VAL A 99 -5.75 3.41 23.35
CA VAL A 99 -5.73 4.87 23.52
C VAL A 99 -6.89 5.51 22.76
N VAL A 100 -7.13 5.08 21.51
CA VAL A 100 -8.20 5.61 20.67
C VAL A 100 -9.58 5.14 21.13
N SER A 101 -9.70 3.95 21.72
CA SER A 101 -10.94 3.43 22.29
C SER A 101 -11.28 4.02 23.67
N GLY A 102 -10.43 4.89 24.22
CA GLY A 102 -10.62 5.50 25.54
C GLY A 102 -10.37 4.55 26.72
N GLN A 103 -9.82 3.35 26.45
CA GLN A 103 -9.45 2.39 27.50
C GLN A 103 -8.08 2.70 28.13
N GLU A 104 -7.25 3.49 27.45
CA GLU A 104 -5.99 4.03 27.96
C GLU A 104 -5.98 5.57 27.86
N SER A 105 -5.24 6.22 28.75
CA SER A 105 -5.12 7.68 28.74
C SER A 105 -4.42 8.17 27.45
N PRO A 106 -4.85 9.30 26.87
CA PRO A 106 -4.15 9.96 25.76
C PRO A 106 -2.66 10.23 26.05
N ILE A 107 -2.33 10.49 27.32
CA ILE A 107 -0.95 10.76 27.78
C ILE A 107 -0.10 9.48 27.71
N SER A 108 -0.63 8.33 28.15
CA SER A 108 0.06 7.05 28.03
C SER A 108 0.25 6.61 26.58
N GLY A 109 -0.69 6.97 25.69
CA GLY A 109 -0.55 6.72 24.26
C GLY A 109 0.60 7.51 23.62
N LEU A 110 0.73 8.79 23.97
CA LEU A 110 1.87 9.61 23.55
C LEU A 110 3.19 9.05 24.12
N GLN A 111 3.24 8.68 25.41
CA GLN A 111 4.45 8.09 26.00
C GLN A 111 4.89 6.80 25.29
N LYS A 112 3.95 5.90 24.96
CA LYS A 112 4.25 4.68 24.18
C LYS A 112 4.73 5.00 22.76
N ALA A 113 4.15 6.02 22.11
CA ALA A 113 4.56 6.45 20.77
C ALA A 113 6.00 6.99 20.70
N PHE A 114 6.50 7.53 21.81
CA PHE A 114 7.84 8.12 21.94
C PHE A 114 8.82 7.30 22.78
N ALA A 115 8.43 6.10 23.25
CA ALA A 115 9.31 5.20 24.00
C ALA A 115 10.44 4.65 23.09
N PRO A 116 11.63 4.35 23.64
CA PRO A 116 12.72 3.73 22.89
C PRO A 116 12.25 2.40 22.29
N VAL A 117 12.35 2.32 20.96
CA VAL A 117 11.70 1.28 20.16
C VAL A 117 12.59 0.04 20.07
N LYS A 118 12.04 -1.12 20.40
CA LYS A 118 12.65 -2.43 20.13
C LYS A 118 12.22 -2.88 18.73
N ASP A 119 13.16 -3.28 17.87
CA ASP A 119 12.80 -3.94 16.59
C ASP A 119 12.09 -5.26 16.92
N ARG A 120 10.86 -5.41 16.41
CA ARG A 120 9.99 -6.58 16.63
C ARG A 120 9.80 -7.40 15.36
N GLY A 121 10.53 -7.07 14.30
CA GLY A 121 10.47 -7.76 13.03
C GLY A 121 11.25 -9.07 12.99
N VAL A 122 11.12 -9.75 11.85
CA VAL A 122 11.90 -10.93 11.46
C VAL A 122 12.59 -10.61 10.14
N ASP A 123 13.87 -10.97 10.00
CA ASP A 123 14.64 -10.74 8.77
C ASP A 123 14.23 -11.72 7.67
N PRO A 124 13.45 -11.30 6.64
CA PRO A 124 12.90 -12.23 5.64
C PRO A 124 13.95 -12.71 4.64
N LEU A 125 15.11 -12.05 4.59
CA LEU A 125 16.19 -12.43 3.69
C LEU A 125 16.90 -13.68 4.19
N LYS A 126 17.02 -13.83 5.52
CA LYS A 126 17.67 -14.96 6.18
C LYS A 126 16.80 -16.21 6.30
N THR A 127 15.49 -16.09 6.19
CA THR A 127 14.61 -17.26 6.08
C THR A 127 14.90 -17.96 4.75
N SER A 128 15.37 -19.20 4.77
CA SER A 128 15.78 -19.97 3.58
C SER A 128 14.71 -19.94 2.49
N ALA A 129 15.13 -19.67 1.23
CA ALA A 129 14.23 -19.61 0.08
C ALA A 129 13.55 -20.96 -0.22
N GLU A 130 14.17 -22.06 0.20
CA GLU A 130 13.69 -23.44 0.00
C GLU A 130 12.70 -23.91 1.07
N GLU A 131 12.66 -23.30 2.26
CA GLU A 131 11.75 -23.73 3.34
C GLU A 131 10.51 -22.84 3.51
N GLY A 132 10.41 -21.70 2.81
CA GLY A 132 9.20 -20.88 2.83
C GLY A 132 8.73 -20.52 4.25
N GLY A 133 9.68 -20.31 5.17
CA GLY A 133 9.38 -20.15 6.59
C GLY A 133 8.42 -18.98 6.84
N ASP A 134 7.43 -19.21 7.69
CA ASP A 134 6.45 -18.20 8.05
C ASP A 134 7.14 -17.00 8.73
N LEU A 135 6.63 -15.79 8.45
CA LEU A 135 6.96 -14.54 9.14
C LEU A 135 6.28 -14.51 10.52
N LYS A 136 6.63 -15.47 11.37
CA LYS A 136 6.12 -15.57 12.75
C LYS A 136 7.08 -14.86 13.69
N PRO A 137 6.70 -13.69 14.26
CA PRO A 137 7.51 -13.09 15.30
C PRO A 137 7.57 -14.02 16.53
N PRO A 138 8.66 -13.97 17.33
CA PRO A 138 8.80 -14.79 18.54
C PRO A 138 7.64 -14.63 19.53
N ASN A 139 7.00 -13.45 19.53
CA ASN A 139 5.82 -13.16 20.32
C ASN A 139 4.60 -12.95 19.38
N PRO A 140 3.55 -13.78 19.48
CA PRO A 140 2.36 -13.68 18.62
C PRO A 140 1.66 -12.31 18.62
N LYS A 141 1.81 -11.52 19.71
CA LYS A 141 1.23 -10.17 19.78
C LYS A 141 1.86 -9.19 18.79
N ASP A 142 3.07 -9.47 18.33
CA ASP A 142 3.84 -8.59 17.43
C ASP A 142 3.51 -8.84 15.95
N GLN A 143 2.62 -9.79 15.65
CA GLN A 143 2.16 -10.10 14.29
C GLN A 143 1.54 -8.88 13.59
N PHE A 144 0.95 -7.97 14.36
CA PHE A 144 0.39 -6.70 13.88
C PHE A 144 1.26 -5.50 14.26
N SER A 145 2.59 -5.65 14.26
CA SER A 145 3.55 -4.55 14.35
C SER A 145 3.82 -3.94 12.97
N TYR A 146 4.33 -2.71 12.95
CA TYR A 146 4.76 -2.05 11.73
C TYR A 146 5.88 -2.81 11.03
N GLU A 147 6.84 -3.35 11.78
CA GLU A 147 7.95 -4.14 11.25
C GLU A 147 7.42 -5.33 10.45
N ILE A 148 6.59 -6.19 11.07
CA ILE A 148 6.08 -7.40 10.43
C ILE A 148 5.15 -7.06 9.25
N MET A 149 4.16 -6.18 9.49
CA MET A 149 3.10 -5.93 8.51
C MET A 149 3.56 -5.03 7.36
N ASN A 150 4.36 -4.00 7.64
CA ASN A 150 4.75 -3.03 6.63
C ASN A 150 6.09 -3.41 5.97
N ARG A 151 7.11 -3.78 6.75
CA ARG A 151 8.47 -4.01 6.24
C ARG A 151 8.69 -5.46 5.82
N ASP A 152 8.52 -6.39 6.74
CA ASP A 152 8.97 -7.77 6.56
C ASP A 152 8.09 -8.51 5.54
N SER A 153 6.77 -8.32 5.60
CA SER A 153 5.86 -8.90 4.59
C SER A 153 6.11 -8.38 3.17
N ALA A 154 6.60 -7.14 3.04
CA ALA A 154 6.92 -6.54 1.74
C ALA A 154 8.22 -7.11 1.17
N ILE A 155 9.25 -7.25 2.01
CA ILE A 155 10.53 -7.84 1.62
C ILE A 155 10.34 -9.33 1.28
N ALA A 156 9.56 -10.07 2.07
CA ALA A 156 9.25 -11.47 1.78
C ALA A 156 8.51 -11.64 0.45
N LEU A 157 7.53 -10.77 0.16
CA LEU A 157 6.85 -10.80 -1.13
C LEU A 157 7.79 -10.43 -2.29
N ALA A 158 8.63 -9.41 -2.12
CA ALA A 158 9.61 -9.01 -3.12
C ALA A 158 10.61 -10.12 -3.43
N LYS A 159 11.04 -10.88 -2.42
CA LYS A 159 11.88 -12.07 -2.57
C LYS A 159 11.23 -13.12 -3.47
N GLN A 160 9.96 -13.45 -3.21
CA GLN A 160 9.22 -14.43 -4.01
C GLN A 160 8.94 -13.90 -5.43
N ALA A 161 8.58 -12.62 -5.57
CA ALA A 161 8.36 -11.99 -6.86
C ALA A 161 9.64 -11.96 -7.71
N SER A 162 10.80 -11.69 -7.09
CA SER A 162 12.09 -11.73 -7.77
C SER A 162 12.51 -13.15 -8.15
N ALA A 163 12.13 -14.17 -7.37
CA ALA A 163 12.39 -15.57 -7.69
C ALA A 163 11.58 -16.04 -8.91
N GLU A 164 10.36 -15.52 -9.06
CA GLU A 164 9.49 -15.73 -10.23
C GLU A 164 9.76 -14.74 -11.38
N GLU A 165 10.87 -14.00 -11.32
CA GLU A 165 11.34 -13.08 -12.36
C GLU A 165 10.32 -11.98 -12.76
N ALA A 166 9.54 -11.49 -11.80
CA ALA A 166 8.64 -10.37 -12.03
C ALA A 166 9.42 -9.13 -12.53
N LYS A 167 8.86 -8.43 -13.52
CA LYS A 167 9.52 -7.30 -14.19
C LYS A 167 9.51 -6.04 -13.34
N ALA A 168 8.43 -5.81 -12.59
CA ALA A 168 8.31 -4.67 -11.70
C ALA A 168 7.57 -5.02 -10.40
N PHE A 169 7.98 -4.34 -9.34
CA PHE A 169 7.41 -4.49 -8.00
C PHE A 169 6.99 -3.14 -7.46
N VAL A 170 5.73 -3.04 -7.05
CA VAL A 170 5.22 -1.86 -6.38
C VAL A 170 5.13 -2.14 -4.89
N TYR A 171 5.72 -1.26 -4.08
CA TYR A 171 5.46 -1.22 -2.65
C TYR A 171 4.75 0.09 -2.29
N VAL A 172 3.49 -0.01 -1.85
CA VAL A 172 2.73 1.16 -1.41
C VAL A 172 3.27 1.65 -0.07
N SER A 173 3.99 2.75 -0.14
CA SER A 173 4.56 3.46 1.00
C SER A 173 3.59 4.53 1.52
N ALA A 174 4.11 5.61 2.08
CA ALA A 174 3.35 6.77 2.51
C ALA A 174 4.18 8.05 2.36
N ALA A 175 3.50 9.16 2.08
CA ALA A 175 4.09 10.49 2.25
C ALA A 175 4.32 10.76 3.75
N GLY A 176 5.43 11.45 4.06
CA GLY A 176 5.61 12.02 5.39
C GLY A 176 4.66 13.20 5.62
N GLY A 177 4.44 13.59 6.88
CA GLY A 177 3.76 14.85 7.20
C GLY A 177 2.27 14.79 7.53
N ALA A 178 1.64 13.62 7.51
CA ALA A 178 0.28 13.52 8.04
C ALA A 178 0.31 13.73 9.57
N PRO A 179 -0.57 14.59 10.13
CA PRO A 179 -0.62 14.84 11.56
C PRO A 179 -0.84 13.54 12.34
N VAL A 180 -0.13 13.36 13.45
CA VAL A 180 -0.35 12.24 14.41
C VAL A 180 0.12 10.86 13.91
N LEU A 181 0.83 10.74 12.78
CA LEU A 181 1.43 9.46 12.41
C LEU A 181 2.68 9.16 13.25
N PRO A 182 2.81 7.95 13.85
CA PRO A 182 4.03 7.56 14.54
C PRO A 182 5.22 7.56 13.58
N ALA A 183 6.37 8.08 14.00
CA ALA A 183 7.57 8.11 13.17
C ALA A 183 7.94 6.72 12.64
N ARG A 184 7.76 5.68 13.47
CA ARG A 184 8.02 4.27 13.11
C ARG A 184 7.17 3.74 11.97
N TYR A 185 5.95 4.23 11.80
CA TYR A 185 5.15 3.88 10.64
C TYR A 185 5.86 4.31 9.34
N ILE A 186 6.39 5.54 9.29
CA ILE A 186 7.10 6.02 8.10
C ILE A 186 8.47 5.38 7.97
N THR A 187 9.23 5.21 9.05
CA THR A 187 10.58 4.63 8.95
C THR A 187 10.53 3.18 8.48
N THR A 188 9.61 2.36 8.97
CA THR A 188 9.46 0.96 8.52
C THR A 188 9.08 0.87 7.04
N LYS A 189 8.23 1.79 6.54
CA LYS A 189 7.96 1.92 5.10
C LYS A 189 9.24 2.27 4.31
N ARG A 190 10.05 3.23 4.80
CA ARG A 190 11.32 3.63 4.14
C ARG A 190 12.38 2.53 4.17
N GLU A 191 12.48 1.79 5.27
CA GLU A 191 13.34 0.61 5.41
C GLU A 191 12.98 -0.42 4.32
N ALA A 192 11.69 -0.72 4.13
CA ALA A 192 11.23 -1.65 3.10
C ALA A 192 11.60 -1.19 1.68
N GLU A 193 11.41 0.09 1.35
CA GLU A 193 11.81 0.66 0.06
C GLU A 193 13.30 0.45 -0.20
N SER A 194 14.14 0.80 0.78
CA SER A 194 15.59 0.69 0.67
C SER A 194 16.02 -0.76 0.49
N THR A 195 15.49 -1.69 1.29
CA THR A 195 15.84 -3.11 1.20
C THR A 195 15.38 -3.72 -0.12
N ILE A 196 14.17 -3.41 -0.59
CA ILE A 196 13.68 -3.94 -1.86
C ILE A 196 14.55 -3.45 -3.02
N ALA A 197 14.93 -2.17 -3.01
CA ALA A 197 15.77 -1.58 -4.04
C ALA A 197 17.20 -2.15 -4.04
N SER A 198 17.78 -2.42 -2.87
CA SER A 198 19.15 -2.92 -2.75
C SER A 198 19.27 -4.42 -3.03
N GLU A 199 18.33 -5.23 -2.52
CA GLU A 199 18.42 -6.69 -2.57
C GLU A 199 17.86 -7.29 -3.87
N PHE A 200 16.93 -6.59 -4.54
CA PHE A 200 16.28 -7.09 -5.76
C PHE A 200 16.47 -6.16 -6.97
N PRO A 201 17.70 -5.76 -7.34
CA PRO A 201 17.95 -4.72 -8.35
C PRO A 201 17.55 -5.13 -9.78
N ARG A 202 17.35 -6.42 -10.05
CA ARG A 202 16.86 -6.93 -11.34
C ARG A 202 15.36 -6.66 -11.55
N MET A 203 14.62 -6.49 -10.46
CA MET A 203 13.19 -6.21 -10.48
C MET A 203 12.98 -4.70 -10.32
N ARG A 204 12.29 -4.06 -11.26
CA ARG A 204 12.08 -2.61 -11.23
C ARG A 204 11.21 -2.23 -10.02
N GLY A 205 11.84 -1.68 -8.98
CA GLY A 205 11.15 -1.20 -7.78
C GLY A 205 10.43 0.13 -8.02
N ILE A 206 9.16 0.22 -7.61
CA ILE A 206 8.33 1.43 -7.71
C ILE A 206 7.70 1.68 -6.33
N PHE A 207 7.90 2.87 -5.78
CA PHE A 207 7.55 3.16 -4.39
C PHE A 207 6.65 4.38 -4.29
N PRO A 208 5.35 4.26 -4.66
CA PRO A 208 4.40 5.34 -4.49
C PRO A 208 4.26 5.72 -3.02
N ARG A 209 4.35 7.03 -2.75
CA ARG A 209 4.24 7.63 -1.42
C ARG A 209 2.95 8.47 -1.35
N PRO A 210 1.77 7.83 -1.35
CA PRO A 210 0.52 8.57 -1.31
C PRO A 210 0.35 9.33 0.01
N PRO A 211 -0.33 10.48 0.00
CA PRO A 211 -0.79 11.14 1.21
C PRO A 211 -2.04 10.42 1.75
N PHE A 212 -2.75 11.07 2.68
CA PHE A 212 -4.06 10.56 3.10
C PHE A 212 -4.98 10.38 1.88
N MET A 213 -5.50 9.15 1.71
CA MET A 213 -6.40 8.81 0.62
C MET A 213 -7.85 8.84 1.10
N TYR A 214 -8.74 9.39 0.27
CA TYR A 214 -10.17 9.44 0.58
C TYR A 214 -11.03 8.91 -0.57
N ASP A 215 -12.26 8.55 -0.22
CA ASP A 215 -13.30 8.17 -1.17
C ASP A 215 -14.68 8.39 -0.55
N SER A 216 -15.67 8.65 -1.40
CA SER A 216 -17.07 8.79 -1.04
C SER A 216 -17.68 7.54 -0.42
N SER A 217 -17.16 6.34 -0.74
CA SER A 217 -17.66 5.07 -0.17
C SER A 217 -17.36 4.93 1.32
N ARG A 218 -16.36 5.65 1.86
CA ARG A 218 -15.99 5.62 3.27
C ARG A 218 -16.45 6.89 3.96
N LYS A 219 -17.67 6.86 4.51
CA LYS A 219 -18.26 8.00 5.22
C LYS A 219 -17.37 8.58 6.34
N PHE A 220 -16.47 7.78 6.91
CA PHE A 220 -15.52 8.22 7.93
C PHE A 220 -14.30 8.99 7.39
N THR A 221 -13.88 8.78 6.13
CA THR A 221 -12.70 9.47 5.58
C THR A 221 -13.01 10.88 5.09
N LEU A 222 -14.27 11.18 4.76
CA LEU A 222 -14.69 12.49 4.24
C LEU A 222 -14.53 13.63 5.26
N PRO A 223 -14.97 13.52 6.53
CA PRO A 223 -14.73 14.59 7.52
C PRO A 223 -13.24 14.82 7.78
N LEU A 224 -12.43 13.75 7.80
CA LEU A 224 -10.99 13.86 8.00
C LEU A 224 -10.31 14.52 6.81
N ALA A 225 -10.68 14.16 5.58
CA ALA A 225 -10.19 14.82 4.37
C ALA A 225 -10.58 16.30 4.31
N ALA A 226 -11.80 16.65 4.71
CA ALA A 226 -12.26 18.05 4.76
C ALA A 226 -11.46 18.87 5.78
N MET A 227 -11.20 18.31 6.98
CA MET A 227 -10.37 18.97 8.00
C MET A 227 -8.92 19.13 7.54
N THR A 228 -8.31 18.09 6.95
CA THR A 228 -6.94 18.17 6.44
C THR A 228 -6.84 19.11 5.23
N GLY A 229 -7.81 19.08 4.32
CA GLY A 229 -7.87 19.98 3.17
C GLY A 229 -8.01 21.45 3.57
N ALA A 230 -8.88 21.75 4.54
CA ALA A 230 -8.99 23.09 5.13
C ALA A 230 -7.69 23.52 5.81
N GLY A 231 -7.05 22.61 6.55
CA GLY A 231 -5.75 22.86 7.19
C GLY A 231 -4.61 23.14 6.20
N ALA A 232 -4.54 22.39 5.09
CA ALA A 232 -3.55 22.61 4.03
C ALA A 232 -3.78 23.93 3.29
N LEU A 233 -5.05 24.30 3.05
CA LEU A 233 -5.41 25.59 2.44
C LEU A 233 -5.08 26.77 3.37
N PHE A 234 -5.40 26.64 4.66
CA PHE A 234 -5.08 27.63 5.69
C PHE A 234 -3.57 27.83 5.80
N ASN A 235 -2.78 26.75 5.82
CA ASN A 235 -1.32 26.82 5.89
C ASN A 235 -0.70 27.51 4.65
N ARG A 236 -1.29 27.32 3.46
CA ARG A 236 -0.90 28.05 2.23
C ARG A 236 -1.25 29.54 2.31
N LEU A 237 -2.36 29.90 2.93
CA LEU A 237 -2.80 31.30 3.07
C LEU A 237 -2.03 32.05 4.16
N THR A 238 -1.62 31.38 5.25
CA THR A 238 -0.94 32.00 6.40
C THR A 238 0.58 31.88 6.38
N GLY A 239 1.19 31.43 5.27
CA GLY A 239 2.64 31.40 5.09
C GLY A 239 3.42 30.59 6.13
N GLY A 240 2.83 29.55 6.74
CA GLY A 240 3.51 28.69 7.70
C GLY A 240 3.75 29.26 9.11
N VAL A 241 3.14 30.41 9.47
CA VAL A 241 3.41 31.10 10.76
C VAL A 241 2.84 30.35 11.99
N LEU A 242 1.92 29.39 11.82
CA LEU A 242 1.30 28.60 12.90
C LEU A 242 1.83 27.16 12.95
N GLY A 243 3.16 27.00 13.04
CA GLY A 243 3.86 25.71 12.98
C GLY A 243 3.78 24.80 14.22
N GLY A 244 2.93 25.09 15.22
CA GLY A 244 3.02 24.44 16.55
C GLY A 244 2.10 23.24 16.81
N PHE A 245 0.93 23.15 16.16
CA PHE A 245 -0.05 22.08 16.44
C PHE A 245 -0.45 21.25 15.21
N MET A 246 -0.05 21.70 14.03
CA MET A 246 -0.31 21.02 12.76
C MET A 246 1.01 21.02 11.99
N GLY A 247 1.67 19.86 11.94
CA GLY A 247 3.01 19.72 11.37
C GLY A 247 3.15 20.41 10.01
N ALA A 248 4.29 21.07 9.80
CA ALA A 248 4.59 22.00 8.70
C ALA A 248 4.60 21.41 7.27
N SER A 249 3.97 20.26 7.04
CA SER A 249 3.91 19.56 5.75
C SER A 249 2.51 19.02 5.49
N GLY A 250 1.51 19.91 5.47
CA GLY A 250 0.14 19.61 5.07
C GLY A 250 0.05 19.15 3.61
N VAL A 251 0.38 17.88 3.36
CA VAL A 251 0.31 17.27 2.04
C VAL A 251 -1.17 17.07 1.66
N LYS A 252 -1.56 17.59 0.51
CA LYS A 252 -2.93 17.54 -0.02
C LYS A 252 -3.43 16.09 -0.06
N PRO A 253 -4.57 15.75 0.58
CA PRO A 253 -5.20 14.44 0.42
C PRO A 253 -5.52 14.14 -1.04
N LEU A 254 -5.37 12.88 -1.45
CA LEU A 254 -5.67 12.44 -2.82
C LEU A 254 -6.87 11.48 -2.85
N PRO A 255 -7.70 11.53 -3.91
CA PRO A 255 -8.66 10.46 -4.17
C PRO A 255 -7.93 9.11 -4.32
N VAL A 256 -8.49 8.05 -3.74
CA VAL A 256 -7.92 6.69 -3.88
C VAL A 256 -7.83 6.24 -5.34
N GLU A 257 -8.79 6.67 -6.18
CA GLU A 257 -8.81 6.39 -7.61
C GLU A 257 -7.59 7.00 -8.32
N THR A 258 -7.22 8.24 -7.98
CA THR A 258 -6.02 8.91 -8.51
C THR A 258 -4.75 8.12 -8.20
N VAL A 259 -4.59 7.67 -6.94
CA VAL A 259 -3.41 6.89 -6.54
C VAL A 259 -3.38 5.54 -7.27
N ALA A 260 -4.51 4.85 -7.38
CA ALA A 260 -4.58 3.57 -8.06
C ALA A 260 -4.26 3.68 -9.56
N GLU A 261 -4.79 4.70 -10.23
CA GLU A 261 -4.51 4.97 -11.63
C GLU A 261 -3.03 5.29 -11.87
N ALA A 262 -2.43 6.11 -10.99
CA ALA A 262 -1.01 6.41 -11.02
C ALA A 262 -0.14 5.15 -10.89
N VAL A 263 -0.52 4.23 -10.00
CA VAL A 263 0.20 2.95 -9.82
C VAL A 263 0.14 2.08 -11.07
N VAL A 264 -1.04 1.95 -11.69
CA VAL A 264 -1.19 1.17 -12.93
C VAL A 264 -0.42 1.82 -14.09
N GLU A 265 -0.42 3.15 -14.19
CA GLU A 265 0.38 3.85 -15.19
C GLU A 265 1.89 3.71 -14.94
N ALA A 266 2.35 3.78 -13.68
CA ALA A 266 3.76 3.56 -13.33
C ALA A 266 4.25 2.14 -13.68
N LEU A 267 3.40 1.14 -13.48
CA LEU A 267 3.70 -0.24 -13.89
C LEU A 267 3.85 -0.36 -15.41
N ASP A 268 3.00 0.33 -16.17
CA ASP A 268 3.02 0.32 -17.64
C ASP A 268 4.21 1.12 -18.22
N ASP A 269 4.62 2.20 -17.56
CA ASP A 269 5.72 3.07 -17.99
C ASP A 269 7.08 2.56 -17.48
N VAL A 270 7.86 1.97 -18.38
CA VAL A 270 9.19 1.41 -18.09
C VAL A 270 10.21 2.43 -17.55
N LYS A 271 9.96 3.73 -17.72
CA LYS A 271 10.85 4.80 -17.23
C LYS A 271 10.64 5.13 -15.75
N VAL A 272 9.50 4.74 -15.18
CA VAL A 272 9.15 5.07 -13.79
C VAL A 272 9.79 4.05 -12.86
N GLN A 273 10.60 4.51 -11.91
CA GLN A 273 11.24 3.66 -10.91
C GLN A 273 11.59 4.46 -9.65
N GLY A 274 11.72 3.77 -8.52
CA GLY A 274 12.05 4.37 -7.24
C GLY A 274 10.85 5.07 -6.57
N PRO A 275 11.13 5.97 -5.61
CA PRO A 275 10.12 6.78 -4.95
C PRO A 275 9.29 7.62 -5.92
N ILE A 276 7.96 7.62 -5.73
CA ILE A 276 7.04 8.52 -6.44
C ILE A 276 6.34 9.38 -5.41
N GLU A 277 6.61 10.69 -5.44
CA GLU A 277 6.02 11.67 -4.55
C GLU A 277 4.65 12.14 -5.05
N VAL A 278 3.93 12.88 -4.21
CA VAL A 278 2.54 13.31 -4.47
C VAL A 278 2.34 14.03 -5.81
N PRO A 279 3.19 14.98 -6.24
CA PRO A 279 3.04 15.63 -7.53
C PRO A 279 3.14 14.63 -8.71
N GLU A 280 4.11 13.71 -8.64
CA GLU A 280 4.32 12.69 -9.68
C GLU A 280 3.16 11.70 -9.74
N LEU A 281 2.52 11.38 -8.60
CA LEU A 281 1.28 10.60 -8.59
C LEU A 281 0.15 11.30 -9.35
N GLU A 282 -0.05 12.61 -9.16
CA GLU A 282 -1.07 13.37 -9.90
C GLU A 282 -0.77 13.42 -11.42
N GLU A 283 0.51 13.57 -11.79
CA GLU A 283 0.95 13.56 -13.19
C GLU A 283 0.72 12.20 -13.86
N LEU A 284 1.10 11.11 -13.20
CA LEU A 284 0.90 9.74 -13.68
C LEU A 284 -0.59 9.40 -13.81
N ALA A 285 -1.42 9.79 -12.83
CA ALA A 285 -2.86 9.60 -12.91
C ALA A 285 -3.46 10.35 -14.11
N THR A 286 -3.05 11.61 -14.33
CA THR A 286 -3.49 12.42 -15.47
C THR A 286 -3.09 11.78 -16.80
N LYS A 287 -1.85 11.25 -16.88
CA LYS A 287 -1.36 10.53 -18.06
C LYS A 287 -2.18 9.27 -18.32
N GLY A 288 -2.46 8.49 -17.28
CA GLY A 288 -3.29 7.29 -17.37
C GLY A 288 -4.71 7.58 -17.87
N TRP A 289 -5.32 8.62 -17.33
CA TRP A 289 -6.68 9.02 -17.68
C TRP A 289 -6.79 9.42 -19.15
N ARG A 290 -5.82 10.22 -19.65
CA ARG A 290 -5.76 10.62 -21.06
C ARG A 290 -5.68 9.43 -22.01
N LYS A 291 -4.97 8.35 -21.64
CA LYS A 291 -4.89 7.12 -22.45
C LYS A 291 -6.21 6.36 -22.54
N THR A 292 -7.12 6.52 -21.58
CA THR A 292 -8.42 5.84 -21.59
C THR A 292 -9.51 6.62 -22.34
N MET A 293 -9.26 7.89 -22.68
CA MET A 293 -10.19 8.73 -23.45
C MET A 293 -9.91 8.74 -24.96
N LEU A 294 -8.75 8.26 -25.38
CA LEU A 294 -8.33 8.13 -26.78
C LEU A 294 -8.55 6.70 -27.27
#